data_AF-A0A3C0C1Y0-F1
#
_entry.id   AF-A0A3C0C1Y0-F1
#
_cell.length_a   1.000
_cell.length_b   1.000
_cell.length_c   1.000
_cell.angle_alpha   90.00
_cell.angle_beta   90.00
_cell.angle_gamma   90.00
#
_symmetry.space_group_name_H-M   'P 1'
#
loop_
_entity.id
_entity.type
_entity.pdbx_description
1 polymer ?
#
loop_
_entity_poly.entity_id
_entity_poly.type
_entity_poly.pdbx_seq_one_letter_code
_entity_poly.pdbx_strand_id
1 'polypeptide(L)'
;MKRKYLLFPILLLTLCIVLSPASFKAEAGQKDLETLLDERQIDCWVEGEVFGDLILGSRGTIQFIYIDAKLSKAISAEQGLAPWVDDLNQYYGSPETKKKVLFIANLEANKPWTVEEQKISIGGYNLTKKDVISSSWKNPFGTVDAGTTWQFAFVVPQEYAKPGKEITVGYGEDLIKWKVPK
;
A
#
# COMPACT_ATOMS: atom_id res chain seq x y z
N MET A 1 -67.80 6.19 43.93
CA MET A 1 -67.94 6.60 42.51
C MET A 1 -66.55 6.87 41.95
N LYS A 2 -66.19 6.18 40.84
CA LYS A 2 -65.06 6.42 39.89
C LYS A 2 -63.64 6.27 40.52
N ARG A 3 -62.90 5.15 40.42
CA ARG A 3 -62.40 4.36 39.27
C ARG A 3 -61.70 5.23 38.22
N LYS A 4 -60.36 5.10 38.09
CA LYS A 4 -59.60 4.92 36.83
C LYS A 4 -58.07 4.93 37.08
N TYR A 5 -57.49 3.74 36.91
CA TYR A 5 -56.19 3.41 36.32
C TYR A 5 -55.06 4.46 36.37
N LEU A 6 -54.07 4.20 37.22
CA LEU A 6 -52.71 4.73 37.09
C LEU A 6 -51.70 3.62 37.39
N LEU A 7 -51.98 2.44 36.83
CA LEU A 7 -51.02 1.39 36.52
C LEU A 7 -50.93 1.42 34.98
N PHE A 8 -49.73 1.40 34.40
CA PHE A 8 -49.35 1.80 33.02
C PHE A 8 -48.92 3.29 32.93
N PRO A 9 -47.61 3.62 33.08
CA PRO A 9 -46.59 3.19 32.13
C PRO A 9 -45.22 2.91 32.79
N ILE A 10 -45.17 2.06 33.82
CA ILE A 10 -43.91 1.60 34.44
C ILE A 10 -43.28 0.43 33.64
N LEU A 11 -43.89 0.04 32.50
CA LEU A 11 -43.50 -1.15 31.72
C LEU A 11 -42.92 -0.85 30.32
N LEU A 12 -42.56 0.40 29.99
CA LEU A 12 -42.07 0.73 28.63
C LEU A 12 -40.88 1.71 28.61
N LEU A 13 -40.05 1.72 29.64
CA LEU A 13 -38.78 2.46 29.64
C LEU A 13 -37.63 1.65 30.28
N THR A 14 -37.80 0.34 30.33
CA THR A 14 -36.77 -0.65 30.67
C THR A 14 -36.33 -1.47 29.44
N LEU A 15 -36.69 -1.03 28.22
CA LEU A 15 -36.38 -1.72 26.96
C LEU A 15 -35.71 -0.79 25.93
N CYS A 16 -34.68 -0.06 26.34
CA CYS A 16 -33.70 0.55 25.42
C CYS A 16 -32.25 0.23 25.86
N ILE A 17 -32.04 -0.91 26.54
CA ILE A 17 -30.72 -1.51 26.78
C ILE A 17 -30.61 -2.81 25.97
N VAL A 18 -30.94 -2.78 24.67
CA VAL A 18 -30.48 -3.80 23.72
C VAL A 18 -30.56 -3.18 22.34
N LEU A 19 -29.42 -3.01 21.68
CA LEU A 19 -29.17 -2.68 20.25
C LEU A 19 -28.18 -1.52 20.08
N SER A 20 -26.96 -1.70 20.57
CA SER A 20 -25.76 -1.13 19.93
C SER A 20 -24.51 -1.90 20.33
N PRO A 21 -24.21 -3.04 19.70
CA PRO A 21 -22.85 -3.50 19.55
C PRO A 21 -22.49 -3.44 18.06
N ALA A 22 -21.70 -2.42 17.67
CA ALA A 22 -20.75 -2.45 16.54
C ALA A 22 -20.65 -1.07 15.88
N SER A 23 -19.80 -0.20 16.43
CA SER A 23 -19.07 0.81 15.66
C SER A 23 -17.93 1.36 16.53
N PHE A 24 -17.06 0.47 17.00
CA PHE A 24 -15.82 0.83 17.71
C PHE A 24 -14.68 -0.11 17.29
N LYS A 25 -14.63 -0.45 16.00
CA LYS A 25 -13.57 -1.31 15.44
C LYS A 25 -12.82 -0.71 14.25
N ALA A 26 -13.26 0.43 13.71
CA ALA A 26 -12.66 1.02 12.51
C ALA A 26 -11.38 1.82 12.82
N GLU A 27 -11.37 2.61 13.90
CA GLU A 27 -10.27 3.56 14.14
C GLU A 27 -8.95 2.90 14.60
N ALA A 28 -9.05 1.78 15.34
CA ALA A 28 -7.87 1.05 15.79
C ALA A 28 -7.20 0.22 14.67
N GLY A 29 -7.98 -0.26 13.68
CA GLY A 29 -7.47 -1.00 12.52
C GLY A 29 -6.75 -0.10 11.53
N GLN A 30 -7.36 1.05 11.21
CA GLN A 30 -6.78 2.01 10.28
C GLN A 30 -5.44 2.58 10.78
N LYS A 31 -5.35 2.94 12.07
CA LYS A 31 -4.09 3.45 12.65
C LYS A 31 -2.97 2.40 12.66
N ASP A 32 -3.32 1.13 12.82
CA ASP A 32 -2.36 0.02 12.74
C ASP A 32 -1.88 -0.18 11.30
N LEU A 33 -2.79 -0.10 10.31
CA LEU A 33 -2.45 -0.21 8.91
C LEU A 33 -1.55 0.93 8.42
N GLU A 34 -1.87 2.18 8.75
CA GLU A 34 -1.05 3.36 8.40
C GLU A 34 0.36 3.20 8.97
N THR A 35 0.49 2.77 10.23
CA THR A 35 1.79 2.49 10.85
C THR A 35 2.54 1.39 10.10
N LEU A 36 1.85 0.30 9.71
CA LEU A 36 2.47 -0.79 8.95
C LEU A 36 2.94 -0.34 7.56
N LEU A 37 2.19 0.54 6.90
CA LEU A 37 2.53 1.12 5.60
C LEU A 37 3.73 2.05 5.72
N ASP A 38 3.78 2.94 6.70
CA ASP A 38 4.91 3.84 6.92
C ASP A 38 6.23 3.10 7.14
N GLU A 39 6.19 1.94 7.79
CA GLU A 39 7.38 1.08 7.92
C GLU A 39 7.79 0.41 6.60
N ARG A 40 6.84 0.15 5.70
CA ARG A 40 7.00 -0.70 4.51
C ARG A 40 7.07 0.05 3.18
N GLN A 41 6.82 1.35 3.21
CA GLN A 41 6.86 2.20 2.04
C GLN A 41 8.12 3.05 2.01
N ILE A 42 8.60 3.32 0.81
CA ILE A 42 9.59 4.36 0.62
C ILE A 42 9.45 5.02 -0.75
N ASP A 43 9.65 6.34 -0.78
CA ASP A 43 9.48 7.15 -1.97
C ASP A 43 10.82 7.42 -2.66
N CYS A 44 10.85 7.18 -3.96
CA CYS A 44 11.94 7.55 -4.84
C CYS A 44 11.49 8.70 -5.73
N TRP A 45 12.17 9.85 -5.61
CA TRP A 45 11.93 11.04 -6.42
C TRP A 45 12.84 11.01 -7.63
N VAL A 46 12.31 10.68 -8.80
CA VAL A 46 13.16 10.45 -9.96
C VAL A 46 13.53 11.77 -10.63
N GLU A 47 14.82 11.96 -10.89
CA GLU A 47 15.45 13.23 -11.23
C GLU A 47 15.14 14.36 -10.21
N GLY A 48 14.75 13.98 -8.99
CA GLY A 48 14.38 14.91 -7.93
C GLY A 48 15.57 15.22 -7.03
N GLU A 49 15.74 16.49 -6.68
CA GLU A 49 16.72 16.92 -5.67
C GLU A 49 16.00 17.33 -4.39
N VAL A 50 16.49 16.85 -3.25
CA VAL A 50 15.96 17.19 -1.93
C VAL A 50 16.60 18.50 -1.46
N PHE A 51 15.78 19.51 -1.19
CA PHE A 51 16.19 20.80 -0.64
C PHE A 51 15.40 21.11 0.63
N GLY A 52 15.97 20.72 1.78
CA GLY A 52 15.25 20.76 3.06
C GLY A 52 14.03 19.84 3.00
N ASP A 53 12.85 20.42 3.17
CA ASP A 53 11.56 19.71 3.11
C ASP A 53 10.91 19.74 1.71
N LEU A 54 11.62 20.27 0.70
CA LEU A 54 11.11 20.40 -0.66
C LEU A 54 11.81 19.42 -1.61
N ILE A 55 11.03 18.87 -2.56
CA ILE A 55 11.55 18.10 -3.68
C ILE A 55 11.48 18.97 -4.93
N LEU A 56 12.64 19.26 -5.52
CA LEU A 56 12.77 20.10 -6.70
C LEU A 56 13.01 19.25 -7.94
N GLY A 57 12.43 19.65 -9.07
CA GLY A 57 12.78 19.08 -10.37
C GLY A 57 12.20 17.70 -10.68
N SER A 58 11.70 16.96 -9.69
CA SER A 58 11.21 15.58 -9.83
C SER A 58 10.31 15.40 -11.06
N ARG A 59 10.67 14.41 -11.87
CA ARG A 59 9.91 13.99 -13.05
C ARG A 59 8.71 13.13 -12.66
N GLY A 60 8.84 12.39 -11.56
CA GLY A 60 7.79 11.59 -10.96
C GLY A 60 8.24 10.97 -9.65
N THR A 61 7.27 10.43 -8.93
CA THR A 61 7.48 9.73 -7.67
C THR A 61 7.17 8.27 -7.88
N ILE A 62 8.05 7.39 -7.42
CA ILE A 62 7.78 5.97 -7.32
C ILE A 62 7.82 5.59 -5.85
N GLN A 63 6.65 5.32 -5.29
CA GLN A 63 6.53 4.76 -3.96
C GLN A 63 6.60 3.24 -4.06
N PHE A 64 7.58 2.66 -3.38
CA PHE A 64 7.76 1.22 -3.28
C PHE A 64 7.18 0.72 -1.97
N ILE A 65 6.21 -0.18 -2.03
CA ILE A 65 5.53 -0.75 -0.88
C ILE A 65 5.88 -2.23 -0.79
N TYR A 66 6.54 -2.64 0.28
CA TYR A 66 6.89 -4.03 0.54
C TYR A 66 5.76 -4.79 1.22
N ILE A 67 5.31 -5.88 0.61
CA ILE A 67 4.19 -6.66 1.12
C ILE A 67 4.70 -7.91 1.83
N ASP A 68 4.62 -7.90 3.16
CA ASP A 68 4.84 -9.06 4.03
C ASP A 68 3.51 -9.65 4.54
N ALA A 69 3.61 -10.77 5.27
CA ALA A 69 2.44 -11.44 5.83
C ALA A 69 1.61 -10.53 6.76
N LYS A 70 2.27 -9.62 7.48
CA LYS A 70 1.61 -8.72 8.44
C LYS A 70 0.77 -7.69 7.69
N LEU A 71 1.38 -6.99 6.74
CA LEU A 71 0.70 -5.98 5.94
C LEU A 71 -0.38 -6.60 5.05
N SER A 72 -0.10 -7.74 4.41
CA SER A 72 -1.09 -8.43 3.57
C SER A 72 -2.36 -8.79 4.35
N LYS A 73 -2.19 -9.28 5.59
CA LYS A 73 -3.32 -9.60 6.48
C LYS A 73 -4.05 -8.35 6.96
N ALA A 74 -3.32 -7.27 7.27
CA ALA A 74 -3.92 -6.00 7.67
C ALA A 74 -4.77 -5.41 6.54
N ILE A 75 -4.25 -5.40 5.31
CA ILE A 75 -4.99 -4.99 4.11
C ILE A 75 -6.29 -5.80 3.97
N SER A 76 -6.21 -7.13 4.03
CA SER A 76 -7.41 -7.99 3.90
C SER A 76 -8.44 -7.84 5.02
N ALA A 77 -8.07 -7.24 6.15
CA ALA A 77 -8.96 -7.04 7.30
C ALA A 77 -9.62 -5.65 7.30
N GLU A 78 -9.07 -4.70 6.54
CA GLU A 78 -9.52 -3.32 6.48
C GLU A 78 -10.67 -3.15 5.48
N GLN A 79 -11.58 -2.22 5.74
CA GLN A 79 -12.67 -1.89 4.83
C GLN A 79 -12.51 -0.48 4.28
N GLY A 80 -12.82 -0.28 3.00
CA GLY A 80 -12.77 1.05 2.38
C GLY A 80 -11.39 1.47 1.87
N LEU A 81 -10.46 0.53 1.72
CA LEU A 81 -9.22 0.77 0.99
C LEU A 81 -9.50 1.06 -0.49
N ALA A 82 -8.56 1.75 -1.14
CA ALA A 82 -8.63 1.97 -2.57
C ALA A 82 -8.66 0.61 -3.30
N PRO A 83 -9.52 0.42 -4.33
CA PRO A 83 -9.71 -0.90 -4.95
C PRO A 83 -8.43 -1.56 -5.46
N TRP A 84 -7.44 -0.77 -5.89
CA TRP A 84 -6.16 -1.29 -6.38
C TRP A 84 -5.35 -2.00 -5.28
N VAL A 85 -5.54 -1.64 -4.00
CA VAL A 85 -4.78 -2.19 -2.88
C VAL A 85 -5.12 -3.67 -2.72
N ASP A 86 -6.42 -3.99 -2.66
CA ASP A 86 -6.88 -5.38 -2.57
C ASP A 86 -6.54 -6.17 -3.84
N ASP A 87 -6.74 -5.55 -5.01
CA ASP A 87 -6.40 -6.11 -6.32
C ASP A 87 -4.93 -6.52 -6.44
N LEU A 88 -4.01 -5.78 -5.84
CA LEU A 88 -2.58 -6.09 -5.90
C LEU A 88 -2.12 -6.95 -4.71
N ASN A 89 -2.81 -6.87 -3.56
CA ASN A 89 -2.55 -7.74 -2.42
C ASN A 89 -2.86 -9.21 -2.71
N GLN A 90 -3.79 -9.52 -3.63
CA GLN A 90 -4.11 -10.90 -4.02
C GLN A 90 -2.90 -11.69 -4.57
N TYR A 91 -1.86 -10.99 -5.05
CA TYR A 91 -0.64 -11.62 -5.51
C TYR A 91 0.23 -12.15 -4.36
N TYR A 92 0.00 -11.72 -3.12
CA TYR A 92 0.73 -12.23 -1.97
C TYR A 92 0.41 -13.72 -1.75
N GLY A 93 1.45 -14.56 -1.77
CA GLY A 93 1.29 -16.01 -1.66
C GLY A 93 0.88 -16.71 -2.95
N SER A 94 0.79 -15.99 -4.08
CA SER A 94 0.57 -16.60 -5.39
C SER A 94 1.80 -17.41 -5.84
N PRO A 95 1.66 -18.35 -6.81
CA PRO A 95 2.78 -19.15 -7.31
C PRO A 95 4.01 -18.33 -7.75
N GLU A 96 3.79 -17.13 -8.29
CA GLU A 96 4.80 -16.19 -8.76
C GLU A 96 5.66 -15.62 -7.62
N THR A 97 5.15 -15.60 -6.38
CA THR A 97 5.87 -15.10 -5.19
C THR A 97 6.74 -16.16 -4.51
N LYS A 98 6.77 -17.40 -5.01
CA LYS A 98 7.55 -18.48 -4.39
C LYS A 98 9.06 -18.16 -4.37
N LYS A 99 9.65 -18.07 -3.16
CA LYS A 99 11.06 -17.66 -2.92
C LYS A 99 11.40 -16.24 -3.40
N LYS A 100 10.38 -15.44 -3.66
CA LYS A 100 10.48 -14.03 -3.99
C LYS A 100 9.73 -13.23 -2.94
N VAL A 101 9.97 -11.94 -2.92
CA VAL A 101 9.19 -10.99 -2.13
C VAL A 101 8.33 -10.15 -3.06
N LEU A 102 7.16 -9.75 -2.58
CA LEU A 102 6.20 -8.95 -3.32
C LEU A 102 6.41 -7.47 -2.99
N PHE A 103 6.42 -6.66 -4.04
CA PHE A 103 6.35 -5.22 -3.95
C PHE A 103 5.19 -4.69 -4.79
N ILE A 104 4.63 -3.58 -4.35
CA ILE A 104 3.76 -2.73 -5.15
C ILE A 104 4.54 -1.45 -5.44
N ALA A 105 4.52 -1.00 -6.69
CA ALA A 105 4.96 0.34 -7.05
C ALA A 105 3.74 1.20 -7.32
N ASN A 106 3.62 2.32 -6.61
CA ASN A 106 2.70 3.40 -6.94
C ASN A 106 3.50 4.52 -7.60
N LEU A 107 3.24 4.74 -8.89
CA LEU A 107 3.94 5.73 -9.71
C LEU A 107 3.03 6.92 -9.94
N GLU A 108 3.56 8.11 -9.69
CA GLU A 108 2.92 9.39 -10.02
C GLU A 108 3.84 10.22 -10.92
N ALA A 109 3.37 10.58 -12.11
CA ALA A 109 4.15 11.35 -13.07
C ALA A 109 3.89 12.86 -12.89
N ASN A 110 4.91 13.61 -12.49
CA ASN A 110 4.84 15.08 -12.42
C ASN A 110 5.08 15.74 -13.78
N LYS A 111 5.88 15.07 -14.63
CA LYS A 111 6.21 15.49 -15.99
C LYS A 111 6.09 14.29 -16.93
N PRO A 112 5.83 14.50 -18.23
CA PRO A 112 5.83 13.40 -19.17
C PRO A 112 7.21 12.74 -19.26
N TRP A 113 7.23 11.41 -19.29
CA TRP A 113 8.45 10.63 -19.40
C TRP A 113 8.19 9.20 -19.84
N THR A 114 9.25 8.48 -20.17
CA THR A 114 9.20 7.06 -20.51
C THR A 114 9.64 6.24 -19.30
N VAL A 115 8.72 5.45 -18.75
CA VAL A 115 9.00 4.53 -17.64
C VAL A 115 9.53 3.23 -18.21
N GLU A 116 10.70 2.82 -17.75
CA GLU A 116 11.37 1.59 -18.15
C GLU A 116 11.51 0.66 -16.94
N GLU A 117 10.94 -0.55 -17.02
CA GLU A 117 10.97 -1.51 -15.91
C GLU A 117 12.39 -1.85 -15.47
N GLN A 118 13.34 -1.88 -16.40
CA GLN A 118 14.73 -2.25 -16.15
C GLN A 118 15.51 -1.23 -15.34
N LYS A 119 14.99 0.01 -15.24
CA LYS A 119 15.56 1.04 -14.39
C LYS A 119 15.14 0.89 -12.93
N ILE A 120 14.07 0.14 -12.64
CA ILE A 120 13.69 -0.14 -11.25
C ILE A 120 14.69 -1.13 -10.64
N SER A 121 15.30 -0.72 -9.52
CA SER A 121 16.32 -1.52 -8.83
C SER A 121 15.96 -1.73 -7.36
N ILE A 122 16.02 -2.98 -6.90
CA ILE A 122 15.81 -3.38 -5.50
C ILE A 122 16.98 -4.24 -5.02
N GLY A 123 17.74 -3.74 -4.05
CA GLY A 123 18.91 -4.42 -3.50
C GLY A 123 19.98 -4.76 -4.54
N GLY A 124 20.04 -4.01 -5.64
CA GLY A 124 20.94 -4.24 -6.78
C GLY A 124 20.37 -5.19 -7.84
N TYR A 125 19.15 -5.70 -7.67
CA TYR A 125 18.44 -6.44 -8.71
C TYR A 125 17.61 -5.50 -9.56
N ASN A 126 17.88 -5.47 -10.86
CA ASN A 126 17.09 -4.72 -11.83
C ASN A 126 15.94 -5.58 -12.35
N LEU A 127 14.74 -5.01 -12.41
CA LEU A 127 13.57 -5.77 -12.82
C LEU A 127 13.63 -6.18 -14.29
N THR A 128 13.00 -7.32 -14.59
CA THR A 128 12.71 -7.74 -15.96
C THR A 128 11.20 -7.78 -16.18
N LYS A 129 10.76 -7.86 -17.44
CA LYS A 129 9.34 -8.02 -17.78
C LYS A 129 8.65 -9.19 -17.07
N LYS A 130 9.40 -10.24 -16.73
CA LYS A 130 8.87 -11.44 -16.05
C LYS A 130 8.65 -11.25 -14.55
N ASP A 131 9.24 -10.20 -13.98
CA ASP A 131 9.11 -9.90 -12.55
C ASP A 131 7.87 -9.07 -12.25
N VAL A 132 7.28 -8.42 -13.26
CA VAL A 132 6.01 -7.73 -13.12
C VAL A 132 4.87 -8.73 -13.31
N ILE A 133 4.08 -8.90 -12.26
CA ILE A 133 3.07 -9.97 -12.16
C ILE A 133 1.64 -9.41 -12.26
N SER A 134 1.46 -8.10 -12.07
CA SER A 134 0.22 -7.44 -12.43
C SER A 134 -0.02 -7.50 -13.94
N SER A 135 -1.29 -7.57 -14.32
CA SER A 135 -1.69 -7.67 -15.72
C SER A 135 -1.08 -6.56 -16.58
N SER A 136 -0.61 -6.90 -17.78
CA SER A 136 0.12 -5.98 -18.67
C SER A 136 -0.64 -4.70 -19.03
N TRP A 137 -1.97 -4.76 -19.10
CA TRP A 137 -2.82 -3.59 -19.38
C TRP A 137 -2.87 -2.58 -18.22
N LYS A 138 -2.45 -2.98 -17.02
CA LYS A 138 -2.34 -2.11 -15.82
C LYS A 138 -0.94 -1.52 -15.64
N ASN A 139 0.05 -1.92 -16.44
CA ASN A 139 1.45 -1.60 -16.18
C ASN A 139 1.87 -0.28 -16.88
N PRO A 140 2.53 0.65 -16.18
CA PRO A 140 2.83 1.99 -16.71
C PRO A 140 4.09 2.05 -17.57
N PHE A 141 4.47 0.97 -18.25
CA PHE A 141 5.72 0.96 -19.03
C PHE A 141 5.53 1.60 -20.40
N GLY A 142 6.47 2.47 -20.76
CA GLY A 142 6.38 3.33 -21.93
C GLY A 142 6.14 4.78 -21.56
N THR A 143 5.70 5.58 -22.54
CA THR A 143 5.47 7.00 -22.33
C THR A 143 4.23 7.21 -21.49
N VAL A 144 4.38 8.02 -20.46
CA VAL A 144 3.31 8.42 -19.58
C VAL A 144 3.20 9.93 -19.48
N ASP A 145 1.97 10.41 -19.41
CA ASP A 145 1.66 11.83 -19.34
C ASP A 145 1.72 12.34 -17.89
N ALA A 146 1.93 13.65 -17.74
CA ALA A 146 1.88 14.30 -16.44
C ALA A 146 0.49 14.18 -15.80
N GLY A 147 0.47 14.08 -14.48
CA GLY A 147 -0.73 13.87 -13.67
C GLY A 147 -1.22 12.43 -13.64
N THR A 148 -0.54 11.50 -14.32
CA THR A 148 -0.97 10.11 -14.30
C THR A 148 -0.45 9.36 -13.09
N THR A 149 -1.34 8.60 -12.46
CA THR A 149 -1.03 7.72 -11.35
C THR A 149 -1.32 6.27 -11.76
N TRP A 150 -0.39 5.35 -11.49
CA TRP A 150 -0.59 3.92 -11.73
C TRP A 150 0.03 3.06 -10.64
N GLN A 151 -0.53 1.87 -10.49
CA GLN A 151 -0.05 0.88 -9.53
C GLN A 151 0.18 -0.46 -10.24
N PHE A 152 1.31 -1.09 -9.91
CA PHE A 152 1.63 -2.41 -10.44
C PHE A 152 2.35 -3.25 -9.38
N ALA A 153 2.17 -4.58 -9.48
CA ALA A 153 2.77 -5.54 -8.58
C ALA A 153 3.97 -6.22 -9.27
N PHE A 154 5.08 -6.33 -8.55
CA PHE A 154 6.27 -6.98 -9.04
C PHE A 154 6.97 -7.78 -7.94
N VAL A 155 7.81 -8.72 -8.34
CA VAL A 155 8.50 -9.65 -7.43
C VAL A 155 10.00 -9.55 -7.56
N VAL A 156 10.69 -9.65 -6.43
CA VAL A 156 12.16 -9.62 -6.37
C VAL A 156 12.65 -10.89 -5.70
N PRO A 157 13.70 -11.56 -6.20
CA PRO A 157 14.26 -12.71 -5.51
C PRO A 157 14.64 -12.35 -4.07
N GLN A 158 14.24 -13.20 -3.12
CA GLN A 158 14.35 -12.90 -1.68
C GLN A 158 15.79 -12.61 -1.23
N GLU A 159 16.80 -13.08 -1.98
CA GLU A 159 18.20 -12.83 -1.70
C GLU A 159 18.61 -11.34 -1.78
N TYR A 160 17.92 -10.55 -2.60
CA TYR A 160 18.17 -9.12 -2.76
C TYR A 160 17.40 -8.26 -1.75
N ALA A 161 16.28 -8.75 -1.23
CA ALA A 161 15.40 -8.03 -0.29
C ALA A 161 15.11 -8.89 0.95
N LYS A 162 16.17 -9.16 1.73
CA LYS A 162 16.05 -9.93 2.99
C LYS A 162 15.52 -9.05 4.13
N PRO A 163 14.53 -9.51 4.90
CA PRO A 163 14.03 -8.80 6.08
C PRO A 163 15.14 -8.33 7.03
N GLY A 164 15.06 -7.08 7.47
CA GLY A 164 16.02 -6.43 8.37
C GLY A 164 17.33 -5.96 7.74
N LYS A 165 17.59 -6.25 6.45
CA LYS A 165 18.78 -5.83 5.72
C LYS A 165 18.60 -4.42 5.17
N GLU A 166 19.66 -3.61 5.21
CA GLU A 166 19.72 -2.35 4.46
C GLU A 166 20.05 -2.64 2.99
N ILE A 167 19.24 -2.08 2.09
CA ILE A 167 19.31 -2.24 0.65
C ILE A 167 19.16 -0.89 -0.04
N THR A 168 19.50 -0.82 -1.32
CA THR A 168 19.17 0.33 -2.18
C THR A 168 17.89 0.03 -2.95
N VAL A 169 16.99 1.00 -3.00
CA VAL A 169 15.73 0.94 -3.76
C VAL A 169 15.68 2.18 -4.64
N GLY A 170 15.13 2.09 -5.85
CA GLY A 170 14.93 3.29 -6.65
C GLY A 170 14.81 3.04 -8.14
N TYR A 171 15.10 4.08 -8.91
CA TYR A 171 14.94 4.10 -10.35
C TYR A 171 16.13 4.75 -11.04
N GLY A 172 16.80 4.01 -11.92
CA GLY A 172 17.97 4.48 -12.65
C GLY A 172 19.11 4.81 -11.69
N GLU A 173 19.53 6.08 -11.68
CA GLU A 173 20.60 6.59 -10.81
C GLU A 173 20.04 7.08 -9.46
N ASP A 174 18.73 7.32 -9.38
CA ASP A 174 18.07 7.78 -8.17
C ASP A 174 17.82 6.61 -7.23
N LEU A 175 18.80 6.35 -6.36
CA LEU A 175 18.80 5.25 -5.41
C LEU A 175 18.77 5.76 -3.97
N ILE A 176 17.84 5.23 -3.19
CA ILE A 176 17.65 5.53 -1.77
C ILE A 176 17.99 4.32 -0.93
N LYS A 177 18.62 4.56 0.22
CA LYS A 177 18.86 3.50 1.21
C LYS A 177 17.58 3.23 1.97
N TRP A 178 17.22 1.97 2.08
CA TRP A 178 16.03 1.54 2.79
C TRP A 178 16.31 0.25 3.55
N LYS A 179 15.75 0.15 4.75
CA LYS A 179 15.87 -1.06 5.57
C LYS A 179 14.61 -1.88 5.41
N VAL A 180 14.75 -3.08 4.85
CA VAL A 180 13.60 -3.99 4.68
C VAL A 180 13.00 -4.30 6.06
N PRO A 181 11.69 -4.16 6.26
CA PRO A 181 11.01 -4.47 7.51
C PRO A 181 11.17 -5.93 7.95
N LYS A 182 10.95 -6.18 9.25
CA LYS A 182 11.11 -7.50 9.88
C LYS A 182 9.79 -8.25 10.11
#